data_AF-A0A1F6C5Q6-F1
#
_entry.id   AF-A0A1F6C5Q6-F1
#
_cell.length_a   1.000
_cell.length_b   1.000
_cell.length_c   1.000
_cell.angle_alpha   90.00
_cell.angle_beta   90.00
_cell.angle_gamma   90.00
#
_symmetry.space_group_name_H-M   'P 1'
#
loop_
_entity.id
_entity.type
_entity.pdbx_description
1 polymer ?
#
loop_
_entity_poly.entity_id
_entity_poly.type
_entity_poly.pdbx_seq_one_letter_code
_entity_poly.pdbx_strand_id
1 'polypeptide(L)'
;MNPYLLLSLILFTLGVWGVLRESSLLKIFMAIEVMLASISLFVLSLAQDATGKSDVFVMFVWLISVAEISIVLALFILMFKKMKTVDVNELKKLKW
;
A
#
# COMPACT_ATOMS: atom_id res chain seq x y z
N MET A 1 -26.44 3.75 -7.51
CA MET A 1 -24.98 3.86 -7.74
C MET A 1 -24.31 3.64 -6.40
N ASN A 2 -23.48 2.61 -6.28
CA ASN A 2 -22.98 2.18 -4.98
C ASN A 2 -21.89 3.16 -4.51
N PRO A 3 -22.11 3.98 -3.45
CA PRO A 3 -21.18 5.06 -3.07
C PRO A 3 -19.79 4.53 -2.69
N TYR A 4 -19.72 3.28 -2.22
CA TYR A 4 -18.48 2.59 -1.89
C TYR A 4 -17.61 2.31 -3.13
N LEU A 5 -18.21 2.12 -4.30
CA LEU A 5 -17.47 1.90 -5.54
C LEU A 5 -16.77 3.18 -5.99
N LEU A 6 -17.45 4.33 -5.92
CA LEU A 6 -16.84 5.64 -6.19
C LEU A 6 -15.70 5.94 -5.20
N LEU A 7 -15.91 5.64 -3.91
CA LEU A 7 -14.91 5.84 -2.87
C LEU A 7 -13.64 5.03 -3.14
N SER A 8 -13.76 3.73 -3.45
CA SER A 8 -12.61 2.88 -3.76
C SER A 8 -11.77 3.39 -4.94
N LEU A 9 -12.43 3.94 -5.97
CA LEU A 9 -11.77 4.49 -7.14
C LEU A 9 -10.99 5.77 -6.82
N ILE A 10 -11.56 6.64 -5.97
CA ILE A 10 -10.88 7.85 -5.48
C ILE A 10 -9.65 7.46 -4.66
N LEU A 11 -9.79 6.56 -3.67
CA LEU A 11 -8.64 6.13 -2.85
C LEU A 11 -7.55 5.46 -3.70
N PHE A 12 -7.92 4.68 -4.71
CA PHE A 12 -6.95 4.06 -5.61
C PHE A 12 -6.15 5.12 -6.38
N THR A 13 -6.81 6.14 -6.92
CA THR A 13 -6.11 7.24 -7.62
C THR A 13 -5.20 8.05 -6.69
N LEU A 14 -5.59 8.24 -5.42
CA LEU A 14 -4.73 8.88 -4.42
C LEU A 14 -3.51 8.03 -4.09
N GLY A 15 -3.67 6.71 -4.00
CA GLY A 15 -2.56 5.78 -3.83
C GLY A 15 -1.56 5.85 -5.00
N VAL A 16 -2.05 5.82 -6.24
CA VAL A 16 -1.21 5.98 -7.44
C VAL A 16 -0.47 7.32 -7.43
N TRP A 17 -1.17 8.40 -7.09
CA TRP A 17 -0.56 9.73 -6.97
C TRP A 17 0.55 9.76 -5.91
N GLY A 18 0.33 9.12 -4.77
CA GLY A 18 1.32 8.97 -3.70
C GLY A 18 2.57 8.25 -4.18
N VAL A 19 2.44 7.13 -4.88
CA VAL A 19 3.59 6.37 -5.42
C VAL A 19 4.43 7.20 -6.38
N LEU A 20 3.79 7.99 -7.27
CA LEU A 20 4.50 8.77 -8.28
C LEU A 20 5.25 9.98 -7.72
N ARG A 21 4.76 10.57 -6.62
CA ARG A 21 5.29 11.83 -6.08
C ARG A 21 6.36 11.62 -5.01
N GLU A 22 6.34 10.49 -4.33
CA GLU A 22 7.13 10.31 -3.13
C GLU A 22 8.58 9.92 -3.42
N SER A 23 9.51 10.65 -2.79
CA SER A 23 10.95 10.43 -2.93
C SER A 23 11.53 9.55 -1.81
N SER A 24 10.73 9.20 -0.80
CA SER A 24 11.17 8.34 0.32
C SER A 24 10.54 6.96 0.18
N LEU A 25 11.35 5.90 0.30
CA LEU A 25 10.88 4.51 0.19
C LEU A 25 9.72 4.20 1.14
N LEU A 26 9.78 4.68 2.39
CA LEU A 26 8.71 4.46 3.37
C LEU A 26 7.37 5.02 2.91
N LYS A 27 7.38 6.20 2.30
CA LYS A 27 6.16 6.85 1.80
C LYS A 27 5.59 6.16 0.58
N ILE A 28 6.45 5.57 -0.26
CA ILE A 28 6.03 4.70 -1.37
C ILE A 28 5.32 3.44 -0.83
N PHE A 29 5.87 2.76 0.18
CA PHE A 29 5.22 1.60 0.81
C PHE A 29 3.86 1.95 1.42
N MET A 30 3.73 3.08 2.10
CA MET A 30 2.43 3.54 2.61
C MET A 30 1.40 3.77 1.49
N ALA A 31 1.84 4.31 0.34
CA ALA A 31 0.94 4.49 -0.80
C ALA A 31 0.48 3.15 -1.39
N ILE A 32 1.35 2.13 -1.42
CA ILE A 32 1.01 0.77 -1.86
C ILE A 32 -0.04 0.14 -0.93
N GLU A 33 0.10 0.28 0.38
CA GLU A 33 -0.89 -0.21 1.36
C GLU A 33 -2.27 0.43 1.14
N VAL A 34 -2.32 1.74 0.88
CA VAL A 34 -3.56 2.44 0.53
C VAL A 34 -4.18 1.89 -0.76
N MET A 35 -3.37 1.55 -1.76
CA MET A 35 -3.85 0.92 -3.00
C MET A 35 -4.44 -0.48 -2.73
N LEU A 36 -3.78 -1.32 -1.92
CA LEU A 36 -4.28 -2.65 -1.54
C LEU A 36 -5.60 -2.58 -0.75
N ALA A 37 -5.74 -1.60 0.15
CA ALA A 37 -6.98 -1.33 0.87
C ALA A 37 -8.11 -0.90 -0.08
N SER A 38 -7.79 -0.06 -1.07
CA SER A 38 -8.75 0.41 -2.08
C SER A 38 -9.28 -0.73 -2.95
N ILE A 39 -8.41 -1.64 -3.38
CA ILE A 39 -8.79 -2.83 -4.16
C ILE A 39 -9.70 -3.74 -3.34
N SER A 40 -9.39 -3.95 -2.06
CA SER A 40 -10.23 -4.76 -1.16
C SER A 40 -11.62 -4.15 -0.98
N LEU A 41 -11.71 -2.82 -0.84
CA LEU A 41 -12.99 -2.09 -0.80
C LEU A 41 -13.75 -2.17 -2.13
N PHE A 42 -13.06 -2.12 -3.27
CA PHE A 42 -13.68 -2.26 -4.58
C PHE A 42 -14.33 -3.64 -4.72
N VAL A 43 -13.61 -4.71 -4.35
CA VAL A 43 -14.12 -6.09 -4.36
C VAL A 43 -15.34 -6.24 -3.44
N LEU A 44 -15.29 -5.66 -2.24
CA LEU A 44 -16.45 -5.65 -1.32
C LEU A 44 -17.65 -4.91 -1.90
N SER A 45 -17.42 -3.76 -2.55
CA SER A 45 -18.50 -2.97 -3.14
C SER A 45 -19.22 -3.67 -4.29
N LEU A 46 -18.50 -4.52 -5.03
CA LEU A 46 -19.06 -5.37 -6.09
C LEU A 46 -19.80 -6.58 -5.52
N ALA A 47 -19.34 -7.10 -4.40
CA ALA A 47 -19.91 -8.30 -3.77
C ALA A 47 -21.09 -8.02 -2.83
N GLN A 48 -21.39 -6.75 -2.52
CA GLN A 48 -22.64 -6.39 -1.84
C GLN A 48 -23.88 -6.96 -2.54
N ASP A 49 -23.83 -7.15 -3.86
CA ASP A 49 -24.92 -7.72 -4.65
C ASP A 49 -24.84 -9.26 -4.79
N ALA A 50 -23.76 -9.91 -4.34
CA ALA A 50 -23.52 -11.34 -4.56
C ALA A 50 -22.86 -12.06 -3.35
N THR A 51 -23.68 -12.79 -2.58
CA THR A 51 -23.33 -13.93 -1.70
C THR A 51 -21.88 -14.01 -1.17
N GLY A 52 -21.55 -13.26 -0.11
CA GLY A 52 -20.64 -13.61 1.02
C GLY A 52 -19.20 -14.10 0.77
N LYS A 53 -18.73 -14.24 -0.47
CA LYS A 53 -17.40 -14.81 -0.80
C LYS A 53 -16.28 -13.77 -0.84
N SER A 54 -16.61 -12.49 -0.95
CA SER A 54 -15.64 -11.38 -0.95
C SER A 54 -14.89 -11.24 0.37
N ASP A 55 -15.53 -11.59 1.48
CA ASP A 55 -15.01 -11.30 2.82
C ASP A 55 -13.75 -12.12 3.11
N VAL A 56 -13.70 -13.35 2.59
CA VAL A 56 -12.53 -14.23 2.69
C VAL A 56 -11.34 -13.62 1.94
N PHE A 57 -11.56 -13.06 0.75
CA PHE A 57 -10.50 -12.43 -0.04
C PHE A 57 -9.91 -11.21 0.68
N VAL A 58 -10.76 -10.36 1.26
CA VAL A 58 -10.33 -9.18 2.02
C VAL A 58 -9.51 -9.57 3.24
N MET A 59 -9.91 -10.64 3.92
CA MET A 59 -9.18 -11.16 5.08
C MET A 59 -7.77 -11.64 4.68
N PHE A 60 -7.61 -12.28 3.51
CA PHE A 60 -6.29 -12.62 2.99
C PHE A 60 -5.44 -11.40 2.69
N VAL A 61 -6.00 -10.34 2.08
CA VAL A 61 -5.25 -9.10 1.81
C VAL A 61 -4.76 -8.47 3.11
N TRP A 62 -5.61 -8.41 4.15
CA TRP A 62 -5.21 -7.91 5.47
C TRP A 62 -4.08 -8.72 6.10
N LEU A 63 -4.14 -10.05 6.03
CA LEU A 63 -3.10 -10.93 6.55
C LEU A 63 -1.76 -10.68 5.84
N ILE A 64 -1.79 -10.49 4.52
CA ILE A 64 -0.59 -10.20 3.72
C ILE A 64 -0.03 -8.83 4.06
N SER A 65 -0.88 -7.79 4.18
CA SER A 65 -0.45 -6.45 4.59
C SER A 65 0.26 -6.46 5.95
N VAL A 66 -0.25 -7.19 6.95
CA VAL A 66 0.41 -7.30 8.25
C VAL A 66 1.79 -7.97 8.15
N ALA A 67 1.91 -9.00 7.32
CA ALA A 67 3.19 -9.67 7.07
C ALA A 67 4.19 -8.72 6.37
N GLU A 68 3.74 -7.95 5.39
CA GLU A 68 4.56 -6.98 4.66
C GLU A 68 5.07 -5.87 5.59
N ILE A 69 4.20 -5.23 6.37
CA ILE A 69 4.57 -4.14 7.29
C ILE A 69 5.64 -4.60 8.29
N SER A 70 5.56 -5.84 8.75
CA SER A 70 6.56 -6.43 9.65
C SER A 70 7.96 -6.48 9.00
N ILE A 71 8.02 -6.85 7.72
CA ILE A 71 9.26 -6.93 6.94
C ILE A 71 9.79 -5.52 6.64
N VAL A 72 8.91 -4.59 6.23
CA VAL A 72 9.27 -3.20 5.91
C VAL A 72 9.84 -2.50 7.14
N LEU A 73 9.26 -2.70 8.32
CA LEU A 73 9.74 -2.11 9.56
C LEU A 73 11.13 -2.67 9.96
N ALA A 74 11.32 -3.99 9.81
CA ALA A 74 12.62 -4.61 10.07
C ALA A 74 13.71 -4.06 9.13
N LEU A 75 13.39 -3.93 7.83
CA LEU A 75 14.29 -3.32 6.84
C LEU A 75 14.60 -1.87 7.19
N PHE A 76 13.59 -1.11 7.59
CA PHE A 76 13.73 0.30 7.98
C PHE A 76 14.69 0.46 9.17
N ILE A 77 14.55 -0.36 10.22
CA ILE A 77 15.44 -0.33 11.38
C ILE A 77 16.90 -0.64 10.97
N LEU A 78 17.10 -1.64 10.11
CA LEU A 78 18.42 -2.00 9.59
C LEU A 78 19.05 -0.88 8.74
N MET A 79 18.26 -0.25 7.86
CA MET A 79 18.70 0.88 7.05
C MET A 79 19.03 2.10 7.91
N PHE A 80 18.18 2.43 8.88
CA PHE A 80 18.40 3.57 9.78
C PHE A 80 19.69 3.40 10.60
N LYS A 81 19.99 2.16 11.02
CA LYS A 81 21.23 1.82 11.73
C LYS A 81 22.48 1.93 10.85
N LYS A 82 22.38 1.75 9.53
CA LYS A 82 23.53 1.82 8.60
C LYS A 82 23.74 3.20 7.96
N MET A 83 22.68 3.92 7.59
CA MET A 83 22.79 5.07 6.70
C MET A 83 22.45 6.42 7.34
N LYS A 84 21.89 6.50 8.56
CA LYS A 84 21.41 7.75 9.20
C LYS A 84 20.43 8.62 8.37
N THR A 85 20.20 8.30 7.09
CA THR A 85 19.29 8.97 6.15
C THR A 85 18.47 7.91 5.41
N VAL A 86 17.19 8.19 5.16
CA VAL A 86 16.21 7.30 4.48
C VAL A 86 15.79 7.94 3.15
N ASP A 87 16.74 8.59 2.47
CA ASP A 87 16.47 9.29 1.22
C ASP A 87 16.89 8.46 0.02
N VAL A 88 15.96 8.23 -0.91
CA VAL A 88 16.20 7.40 -2.12
C VAL A 88 17.24 8.05 -3.04
N ASN A 89 17.42 9.37 -2.93
CA ASN A 89 18.46 10.10 -3.65
C ASN A 89 19.89 9.71 -3.25
N GLU A 90 20.13 9.20 -2.04
CA GLU A 90 21.47 8.74 -1.66
C GLU A 90 21.83 7.37 -2.24
N LEU A 91 20.83 6.52 -2.52
CA LEU A 91 21.04 5.25 -3.23
C LEU A 91 21.48 5.49 -4.69
N LYS A 92 21.19 6.66 -5.26
CA LYS A 92 21.59 7.05 -6.61
C LYS A 92 23.09 7.39 -6.71
N LYS A 93 23.79 7.66 -5.59
CA LYS A 93 25.23 7.91 -5.55
C LYS A 93 26.11 6.65 -5.64
N LEU A 94 25.52 5.45 -5.67
CA LEU A 94 26.24 4.19 -5.90
C LEU A 94 26.26 3.75 -7.38
N LYS A 95 25.74 4.56 -8.30
CA LYS A 95 26.04 4.41 -9.73
C LYS A 95 27.33 5.16 -10.04
N TRP A 96 28.41 4.36 -10.16
CA TRP A 96 29.72 4.61 -10.78
C TRP A 96 30.31 6.02 -10.67
#